data_AF-A0A524LF68-F1
#
_entry.id   AF-A0A524LF68-F1
#
_cell.length_a   1.000
_cell.length_b   1.000
_cell.length_c   1.000
_cell.angle_alpha   90.00
_cell.angle_beta   90.00
_cell.angle_gamma   90.00
#
_symmetry.space_group_name_H-M   'P 1'
#
loop_
_entity.id
_entity.type
_entity.pdbx_description
1 polymer ?
#
loop_
_entity_poly.entity_id
_entity_poly.type
_entity_poly.pdbx_seq_one_letter_code
_entity_poly.pdbx_strand_id
1 'polypeptide(L)'
;MAWFDVQTISLKGEECYILQKVSNLRIGVNLYPTVGGSGYLATRLGQHLAGRGHIIHFITYQRPFSLMWQQTKGVHVDLVDRFDYPLFNAIGPPYSMALTSKIIKVAQASELDLIHAHYAIPHAMAAYMAREIIKIPYVVTLHGSDVHTMGQDQAYKPVVKHTVEKADAVTSV
;
A
#
# COMPACT_ATOMS: atom_id res chain seq x y z
N MET A 1 -18.78 -12.85 14.78
CA MET A 1 -18.55 -11.58 15.50
C MET A 1 -17.29 -10.95 14.91
N ALA A 2 -17.34 -10.40 13.69
CA ALA A 2 -17.81 -9.05 13.36
C ALA A 2 -17.02 -7.95 14.10
N TRP A 3 -15.72 -7.84 13.80
CA TRP A 3 -14.86 -6.74 14.26
C TRP A 3 -14.92 -5.51 13.35
N PHE A 4 -15.59 -5.63 12.22
CA PHE A 4 -15.91 -4.55 11.30
C PHE A 4 -17.38 -4.68 10.94
N ASP A 5 -18.19 -3.74 11.41
CA ASP A 5 -19.51 -3.52 10.83
C ASP A 5 -19.26 -2.77 9.52
N VAL A 6 -19.14 -3.51 8.41
CA VAL A 6 -18.99 -2.93 7.07
C VAL A 6 -20.37 -2.43 6.63
N GLN A 7 -20.89 -1.45 7.34
CA GLN A 7 -22.05 -0.68 6.93
C GLN A 7 -21.56 0.62 6.30
N THR A 8 -21.74 0.70 4.99
CA THR A 8 -21.92 1.94 4.22
C THR A 8 -20.83 3.01 4.34
N ILE A 9 -20.12 3.23 3.23
CA ILE A 9 -19.50 4.52 2.93
C ILE A 9 -20.62 5.58 2.97
N SER A 10 -20.78 6.25 4.10
CA SER A 10 -21.66 7.41 4.22
C SER A 10 -20.92 8.63 3.68
N LEU A 11 -21.05 8.88 2.37
CA LEU A 11 -20.80 10.21 1.83
C LEU A 11 -21.89 11.14 2.39
N LYS A 12 -21.55 11.95 3.38
CA LYS A 12 -22.44 13.01 3.87
C LYS A 12 -22.67 14.01 2.73
N GLY A 13 -23.92 14.12 2.30
CA GLY A 13 -24.58 15.36 1.90
C GLY A 13 -24.07 16.06 0.63
N GLU A 14 -24.92 15.98 -0.40
CA GLU A 14 -25.20 17.05 -1.37
C GLU A 14 -24.03 17.57 -2.21
N GLU A 15 -23.83 16.95 -3.38
CA GLU A 15 -24.13 17.58 -4.68
C GLU A 15 -23.60 16.68 -5.80
N CYS A 16 -24.53 16.27 -6.66
CA CYS A 16 -24.30 15.47 -7.85
C CYS A 16 -23.69 16.36 -8.95
N TYR A 17 -22.44 16.81 -8.78
CA TYR A 17 -21.71 17.64 -9.75
C TYR A 17 -20.18 17.41 -9.83
N ILE A 18 -19.66 16.30 -9.29
CA ILE A 18 -18.21 15.99 -9.38
C ILE A 18 -17.98 14.80 -10.32
N LEU A 19 -18.34 14.97 -11.59
CA LEU A 19 -17.60 14.35 -12.70
C LEU A 19 -16.51 15.32 -13.19
N GLN A 20 -15.89 16.07 -12.28
CA GLN A 20 -14.56 16.59 -12.53
C GLN A 20 -13.62 15.38 -12.60
N LYS A 21 -13.35 14.96 -13.84
CA LYS A 21 -12.11 14.34 -14.30
C LYS A 21 -11.14 14.14 -13.13
N VAL A 22 -11.15 12.95 -12.52
CA VAL A 22 -10.14 12.59 -11.51
C VAL A 22 -8.81 13.03 -12.10
N SER A 23 -8.13 13.97 -11.44
CA SER A 23 -6.84 14.45 -11.88
C SER A 23 -5.93 13.24 -12.10
N ASN A 24 -4.96 13.36 -13.01
CA ASN A 24 -3.98 12.30 -13.21
C ASN A 24 -3.14 12.15 -11.93
N LEU A 25 -3.60 11.31 -11.01
CA LEU A 25 -2.92 11.03 -9.74
C LEU A 25 -1.61 10.27 -9.95
N ARG A 26 -0.66 10.50 -9.04
CA ARG A 26 0.58 9.76 -8.87
C ARG A 26 0.49 8.93 -7.60
N ILE A 27 0.44 7.61 -7.76
CA ILE A 27 0.08 6.67 -6.69
C ILE A 27 1.28 5.76 -6.39
N GLY A 28 1.72 5.75 -5.13
CA GLY A 28 2.66 4.74 -4.64
C GLY A 28 1.90 3.48 -4.25
N VAL A 29 2.29 2.31 -4.75
CA VAL A 29 1.67 1.03 -4.42
C VAL A 29 2.72 0.13 -3.78
N ASN A 30 2.54 -0.22 -2.51
CA ASN A 30 3.39 -1.18 -1.82
C ASN A 30 2.60 -2.47 -1.53
N LEU A 31 3.20 -3.60 -1.89
CA LEU A 31 2.58 -4.92 -1.85
C LEU A 31 3.64 -6.02 -1.65
N TYR A 32 3.19 -7.26 -1.47
CA TYR A 32 4.02 -8.43 -1.68
C TYR A 32 4.06 -8.81 -3.17
N PRO A 33 5.17 -8.60 -3.89
CA PRO A 33 5.26 -8.79 -5.34
C PRO A 33 5.14 -10.26 -5.80
N THR A 34 5.30 -11.23 -4.90
CA THR A 34 5.26 -12.68 -5.19
C THR A 34 4.12 -13.43 -4.52
N VAL A 35 3.28 -12.76 -3.72
CA VAL A 35 2.21 -13.45 -2.97
C VAL A 35 0.94 -13.51 -3.80
N GLY A 36 0.65 -14.71 -4.32
CA GLY A 36 -0.66 -15.19 -4.77
C GLY A 36 -1.60 -14.18 -5.46
N GLY A 37 -2.89 -14.27 -5.13
CA GLY A 37 -3.94 -13.44 -5.72
C GLY A 37 -3.87 -11.96 -5.33
N SER A 38 -3.34 -11.63 -4.15
CA SER A 38 -3.25 -10.25 -3.66
C SER A 38 -2.26 -9.40 -4.45
N GLY A 39 -1.05 -9.93 -4.67
CA GLY A 39 -0.04 -9.28 -5.47
C GLY A 39 -0.47 -9.16 -6.93
N TYR A 40 -1.14 -10.19 -7.46
CA TYR A 40 -1.72 -10.13 -8.80
C TYR A 40 -2.78 -9.03 -8.92
N LEU A 41 -3.76 -8.99 -8.01
CA LEU A 41 -4.83 -8.00 -8.01
C LEU A 41 -4.29 -6.57 -7.91
N ALA A 42 -3.40 -6.32 -6.94
CA ALA A 42 -2.76 -5.02 -6.75
C ALA A 42 -2.04 -4.53 -8.01
N THR A 43 -1.30 -5.45 -8.65
CA THR A 43 -0.54 -5.12 -9.86
C THR A 43 -1.45 -4.83 -11.04
N ARG A 44 -2.51 -5.63 -11.24
CA ARG A 44 -3.50 -5.41 -12.32
C ARG A 44 -4.29 -4.13 -12.13
N LEU A 45 -4.66 -3.81 -10.88
CA LEU A 45 -5.29 -2.54 -10.55
C LEU A 45 -4.39 -1.37 -10.92
N GLY A 46 -3.11 -1.40 -10.53
CA GLY A 46 -2.15 -0.38 -10.92
C GLY A 46 -2.00 -0.25 -12.43
N GLN A 47 -1.85 -1.35 -13.18
CA GLN A 47 -1.80 -1.30 -14.64
C GLN A 47 -3.05 -0.66 -15.26
N HIS A 48 -4.23 -0.96 -14.71
CA HIS A 48 -5.50 -0.42 -15.18
C HIS A 48 -5.66 1.07 -14.87
N LEU A 49 -5.20 1.51 -13.70
CA LEU A 49 -5.12 2.94 -13.35
C LEU A 49 -4.13 3.69 -14.26
N ALA A 50 -2.98 3.10 -14.55
CA ALA A 50 -2.02 3.66 -15.49
C ALA A 50 -2.61 3.81 -16.91
N GLY A 51 -3.39 2.81 -17.35
CA GLY A 51 -4.15 2.87 -18.61
C GLY A 51 -5.19 3.99 -18.67
N ARG A 52 -5.60 4.53 -17.51
CA ARG A 52 -6.51 5.68 -17.39
C ARG A 52 -5.79 7.03 -17.23
N GLY A 53 -4.47 7.07 -17.28
CA GLY A 53 -3.66 8.29 -17.23
C GLY A 53 -3.02 8.60 -15.87
N HIS A 54 -3.23 7.75 -14.85
CA HIS A 54 -2.51 7.85 -13.58
C HIS A 54 -1.05 7.41 -13.73
N ILE A 55 -0.19 7.86 -12.82
CA ILE A 55 1.20 7.41 -12.72
C ILE A 55 1.31 6.50 -11.51
N ILE A 56 1.86 5.32 -11.68
CA ILE A 56 1.92 4.29 -10.65
C ILE A 56 3.37 3.98 -10.33
N HIS A 57 3.71 4.02 -9.04
CA HIS A 57 5.02 3.64 -8.51
C HIS A 57 4.88 2.40 -7.64
N PHE A 58 5.27 1.24 -8.16
CA PHE A 58 5.32 0.01 -7.36
C PHE A 58 6.56 0.01 -6.47
N ILE A 59 6.37 0.20 -5.16
CA ILE A 59 7.44 0.29 -4.17
C ILE A 59 7.57 -1.06 -3.46
N THR A 60 8.51 -1.88 -3.91
CA THR A 60 8.59 -3.31 -3.55
C THR A 60 10.03 -3.79 -3.49
N TYR A 61 10.33 -4.90 -2.79
CA TYR A 61 11.70 -5.44 -2.71
C TYR A 61 12.16 -6.19 -3.98
N GLN A 62 11.24 -6.44 -4.91
CA GLN A 62 11.52 -7.04 -6.21
C GLN A 62 10.37 -6.71 -7.16
N ARG A 63 10.62 -6.77 -8.47
CA ARG A 63 9.60 -6.51 -9.48
C ARG A 63 8.40 -7.44 -9.31
N PRO A 64 7.15 -6.93 -9.29
CA PRO A 64 5.95 -7.75 -9.29
C PRO A 64 5.95 -8.75 -10.45
N PHE A 65 5.60 -10.01 -10.16
CA PHE A 65 5.64 -11.09 -11.16
C PHE A 65 4.83 -10.75 -12.42
N SER A 66 3.63 -10.18 -12.24
CA SER A 66 2.76 -9.77 -13.35
C SER A 66 3.34 -8.66 -14.25
N LEU A 67 4.42 -7.99 -13.85
CA LEU A 67 5.13 -6.99 -14.64
C LEU A 67 6.43 -7.49 -15.26
N MET A 68 6.85 -8.74 -15.02
CA MET A 68 8.18 -9.22 -15.45
C MET A 68 8.42 -9.05 -16.96
N TRP A 69 7.40 -9.30 -17.76
CA TRP A 69 7.48 -9.32 -19.23
C TRP A 69 6.77 -8.14 -19.90
N GLN A 70 6.31 -7.16 -19.11
CA GLN A 70 5.51 -6.03 -19.62
C GLN A 70 6.08 -4.70 -19.11
N GLN A 71 6.24 -3.76 -20.05
CA GLN A 71 6.44 -2.35 -19.75
C GLN A 71 5.13 -1.62 -20.04
N THR A 72 4.49 -1.12 -18.99
CA THR A 72 3.26 -0.35 -19.09
C THR A 72 3.59 1.13 -18.97
N LYS A 73 3.14 1.96 -19.91
CA LYS A 73 3.33 3.42 -19.84
C LYS A 73 2.70 3.95 -18.54
N GLY A 74 3.42 4.82 -17.84
CA GLY A 74 2.98 5.37 -16.55
C GLY A 74 3.15 4.40 -15.37
N VAL A 75 3.80 3.25 -15.56
CA VAL A 75 4.16 2.33 -14.46
C VAL A 75 5.67 2.37 -14.22
N HIS A 76 6.04 2.60 -12.96
CA HIS A 76 7.38 2.62 -12.44
C HIS A 76 7.54 1.53 -11.36
N VAL A 77 8.75 0.99 -11.23
CA VAL A 77 9.07 -0.01 -10.20
C VAL A 77 10.25 0.51 -9.39
N ASP A 78 9.98 0.84 -8.14
CA ASP A 78 10.91 1.42 -7.19
C ASP A 78 11.36 0.36 -6.18
N LEU A 79 12.57 -0.16 -6.38
CA LEU A 79 13.07 -1.24 -5.53
C LEU A 79 13.46 -0.74 -4.14
N VAL A 80 12.97 -1.43 -3.11
CA VAL A 80 13.42 -1.23 -1.73
C VAL A 80 14.78 -1.89 -1.58
N ASP A 81 15.76 -1.11 -1.13
CA ASP A 81 17.12 -1.59 -0.94
C ASP A 81 17.16 -2.68 0.15
N ARG A 82 17.91 -3.75 -0.12
CA ARG A 82 18.18 -4.79 0.88
C ARG A 82 19.31 -4.32 1.79
N PHE A 83 19.07 -4.36 3.08
CA PHE A 83 20.11 -4.12 4.07
C PHE A 83 20.62 -5.46 4.59
N ASP A 84 21.74 -5.94 4.04
CA ASP A 84 22.37 -7.19 4.45
C ASP A 84 23.46 -6.87 5.48
N TYR A 85 23.16 -7.11 6.76
CA TYR A 85 24.04 -6.80 7.86
C TYR A 85 24.02 -7.95 8.88
N PRO A 86 25.18 -8.51 9.29
CA PRO A 86 25.24 -9.72 10.10
C PRO A 86 24.43 -9.70 11.40
N LEU A 87 24.24 -8.53 12.00
CA LEU A 87 23.41 -8.34 13.20
C LEU A 87 21.96 -8.81 12.99
N PHE A 88 21.45 -8.77 11.76
CA PHE A 88 20.07 -9.10 11.42
C PHE A 88 19.89 -10.55 10.93
N ASN A 89 20.94 -11.37 10.90
CA ASN A 89 20.86 -12.73 10.35
C ASN A 89 19.82 -13.63 11.06
N ALA A 90 19.69 -13.49 12.38
CA ALA A 90 18.77 -14.31 13.18
C ALA A 90 17.33 -13.79 13.21
N ILE A 91 17.12 -12.49 12.96
CA ILE A 91 15.82 -11.81 13.16
C ILE A 91 15.23 -11.23 11.86
N GLY A 92 16.00 -11.24 10.77
CA GLY A 92 15.67 -10.62 9.50
C GLY A 92 15.95 -9.10 9.48
N PRO A 93 16.24 -8.52 8.30
CA PRO A 93 16.43 -7.08 8.18
C PRO A 93 15.14 -6.32 8.51
N PRO A 94 15.23 -5.07 9.01
CA PRO A 94 14.07 -4.27 9.38
C PRO A 94 13.32 -3.73 8.15
N TYR A 95 12.65 -4.63 7.42
CA TYR A 95 12.05 -4.35 6.12
C TYR A 95 11.00 -3.23 6.17
N SER A 96 10.16 -3.17 7.20
CA SER A 96 9.16 -2.10 7.35
C SER A 96 9.80 -0.70 7.40
N MET A 97 10.97 -0.58 8.03
CA MET A 97 11.72 0.67 8.11
C MET A 97 12.33 1.02 6.75
N ALA A 98 12.95 0.05 6.07
CA ALA A 98 13.49 0.26 4.73
C ALA A 98 12.39 0.65 3.72
N LEU A 99 11.23 -0.01 3.80
CA LEU A 99 10.06 0.29 2.97
C LEU A 99 9.53 1.71 3.26
N THR A 100 9.44 2.12 4.52
CA THR A 100 9.04 3.48 4.91
C THR A 100 9.99 4.53 4.30
N SER A 101 11.31 4.33 4.43
CA SER A 101 12.30 5.23 3.85
C SER A 101 12.20 5.31 2.33
N LYS A 102 11.97 4.17 1.66
CA LYS A 102 11.77 4.13 0.21
C LYS A 102 10.50 4.86 -0.20
N ILE A 103 9.40 4.68 0.53
CA ILE A 103 8.14 5.40 0.30
C ILE A 103 8.37 6.90 0.37
N ILE A 104 9.03 7.40 1.41
CA ILE A 104 9.31 8.84 1.58
C ILE A 104 10.14 9.37 0.41
N LYS A 105 11.22 8.66 0.04
CA LYS A 105 12.09 9.04 -1.08
C LYS A 105 11.32 9.15 -2.40
N VAL A 106 10.49 8.16 -2.72
CA VAL A 106 9.68 8.15 -3.96
C VAL A 106 8.58 9.20 -3.89
N ALA A 107 7.90 9.33 -2.75
CA ALA A 107 6.84 10.31 -2.54
C ALA A 107 7.32 11.74 -2.82
N GLN A 108 8.50 12.10 -2.32
CA GLN A 108 9.09 13.42 -2.54
C GLN A 108 9.63 13.60 -3.96
N ALA A 109 10.34 12.60 -4.49
CA ALA A 109 10.97 12.71 -5.82
C ALA A 109 9.95 12.66 -6.98
N SER A 110 8.83 11.98 -6.79
CA SER A 110 7.80 11.79 -7.81
C SER A 110 6.51 12.53 -7.50
N GLU A 111 6.46 13.32 -6.42
CA GLU A 111 5.30 14.08 -5.95
C GLU A 111 4.05 13.19 -5.87
N LEU A 112 4.15 12.08 -5.13
CA LEU A 112 3.03 11.15 -4.98
C LEU A 112 1.87 11.82 -4.23
N ASP A 113 0.65 11.61 -4.72
CA ASP A 113 -0.58 12.10 -4.12
C ASP A 113 -1.02 11.21 -2.94
N LEU A 114 -0.81 9.90 -3.04
CA LEU A 114 -1.17 8.94 -1.99
C LEU A 114 -0.36 7.64 -2.06
N ILE A 115 -0.40 6.89 -0.96
CA ILE A 115 0.10 5.51 -0.88
C ILE A 115 -1.06 4.52 -0.79
N HIS A 116 -1.11 3.54 -1.68
CA HIS A 116 -2.05 2.43 -1.65
C HIS A 116 -1.34 1.16 -1.16
N ALA A 117 -1.56 0.84 0.12
CA ALA A 117 -1.00 -0.31 0.78
C ALA A 117 -1.87 -1.55 0.61
N HIS A 118 -1.26 -2.63 0.13
CA HIS A 118 -1.88 -3.95 0.12
C HIS A 118 -1.28 -4.77 1.26
N TYR A 119 -2.13 -5.16 2.21
CA TYR A 119 -1.85 -5.83 3.49
C TYR A 119 -1.64 -4.88 4.68
N ALA A 120 -2.19 -5.28 5.82
CA ALA A 120 -1.95 -4.62 7.11
C ALA A 120 -0.48 -4.75 7.55
N ILE A 121 0.12 -5.94 7.40
CA ILE A 121 1.50 -6.22 7.77
C ILE A 121 2.31 -6.57 6.52
N PRO A 122 3.48 -5.93 6.27
CA PRO A 122 4.01 -4.70 6.89
C PRO A 122 3.55 -3.42 6.18
N HIS A 123 2.78 -3.52 5.09
CA HIS A 123 2.59 -2.43 4.13
C HIS A 123 1.80 -1.25 4.69
N ALA A 124 0.70 -1.51 5.41
CA ALA A 124 -0.04 -0.44 6.08
C ALA A 124 0.78 0.22 7.19
N MET A 125 1.59 -0.55 7.94
CA MET A 125 2.50 0.02 8.94
C MET A 125 3.54 0.95 8.30
N ALA A 126 4.15 0.55 7.19
CA ALA A 126 5.13 1.39 6.49
C ALA A 126 4.48 2.67 5.90
N ALA A 127 3.28 2.55 5.33
CA ALA A 127 2.51 3.69 4.82
C ALA A 127 2.09 4.63 5.96
N TYR A 128 1.63 4.09 7.09
CA TYR A 128 1.32 4.84 8.31
C TYR A 128 2.52 5.69 8.75
N MET A 129 3.72 5.09 8.81
CA MET A 129 4.93 5.80 9.24
C MET A 129 5.32 6.89 8.24
N ALA A 130 5.22 6.64 6.94
CA ALA A 130 5.45 7.66 5.92
C ALA A 130 4.46 8.83 6.07
N ARG A 131 3.17 8.54 6.30
CA ARG A 131 2.14 9.55 6.57
C ARG A 131 2.46 10.38 7.80
N GLU A 132 3.01 9.79 8.86
CA GLU A 132 3.41 10.57 10.04
C GLU A 132 4.56 11.55 9.77
N ILE A 133 5.53 11.14 8.95
CA ILE A 133 6.75 11.90 8.66
C ILE A 133 6.49 13.01 7.63
N ILE A 134 5.80 12.70 6.52
CA ILE A 134 5.63 13.64 5.39
C ILE A 134 4.17 14.01 5.09
N LYS A 135 3.21 13.57 5.92
CA LYS A 135 1.78 13.89 5.78
C LYS A 135 1.13 13.45 4.46
N ILE A 136 1.71 12.47 3.76
CA ILE A 136 1.10 11.83 2.59
C ILE A 136 -0.08 10.94 3.01
N PRO A 137 -1.27 11.06 2.41
CA PRO A 137 -2.40 10.19 2.75
C PRO A 137 -2.14 8.75 2.29
N TYR A 138 -2.75 7.78 2.98
CA TYR A 138 -2.68 6.38 2.60
C TYR A 138 -4.01 5.63 2.69
N VAL A 139 -4.19 4.74 1.73
CA VAL A 139 -5.31 3.81 1.62
C VAL A 139 -4.79 2.40 1.89
N VAL A 140 -5.53 1.59 2.64
CA VAL A 140 -5.20 0.19 2.85
C VAL A 140 -6.26 -0.73 2.23
N THR A 141 -5.81 -1.78 1.53
CA THR A 141 -6.64 -2.92 1.13
C THR A 141 -6.24 -4.15 1.95
N LEU A 142 -7.21 -4.71 2.68
CA LEU A 142 -7.09 -5.91 3.48
C LEU A 142 -7.42 -7.15 2.62
N HIS A 143 -6.63 -8.22 2.75
CA HIS A 143 -6.75 -9.43 1.91
C HIS A 143 -7.11 -10.69 2.70
N GLY A 144 -7.58 -10.52 3.94
CA GLY A 144 -8.02 -11.60 4.79
C GLY A 144 -6.90 -12.16 5.66
N SER A 145 -5.86 -12.77 5.09
CA SER A 145 -4.80 -13.48 5.86
C SER A 145 -4.03 -12.56 6.82
N ASP A 146 -3.83 -11.31 6.42
CA ASP A 146 -3.17 -10.26 7.19
C ASP A 146 -3.98 -9.83 8.43
N VAL A 147 -5.30 -9.96 8.38
CA VAL A 147 -6.22 -9.63 9.49
C VAL A 147 -6.60 -10.87 10.30
N HIS A 148 -6.77 -12.02 9.65
CA HIS A 148 -7.23 -13.25 10.28
C HIS A 148 -6.08 -14.06 10.89
N THR A 149 -5.05 -14.37 10.11
CA THR A 149 -3.95 -15.22 10.58
C THR A 149 -2.95 -14.42 11.42
N MET A 150 -2.59 -13.22 10.97
CA MET A 150 -1.59 -12.39 11.66
C MET A 150 -2.22 -11.36 12.61
N GLY A 151 -3.39 -10.81 12.26
CA GLY A 151 -4.09 -9.81 13.07
C GLY A 151 -4.78 -10.36 14.34
N GLN A 152 -4.97 -11.67 14.45
CA GLN A 152 -5.50 -12.31 15.67
C GLN A 152 -4.42 -12.58 16.72
N ASP A 153 -3.14 -12.57 16.33
CA ASP A 153 -2.05 -12.66 17.29
C ASP A 153 -2.02 -11.39 18.16
N GLN A 154 -2.07 -11.59 19.47
CA GLN A 154 -2.08 -10.49 20.44
C GLN A 154 -0.81 -9.62 20.35
N ALA A 155 0.30 -10.17 19.87
CA ALA A 155 1.54 -9.44 19.67
C ALA A 155 1.42 -8.37 18.57
N TYR A 156 0.63 -8.62 17.52
CA TYR A 156 0.51 -7.71 16.38
C TYR A 156 -0.79 -6.91 16.37
N LYS A 157 -1.84 -7.41 17.03
CA LYS A 157 -3.17 -6.82 17.05
C LYS A 157 -3.19 -5.31 17.39
N PRO A 158 -2.46 -4.81 18.41
CA PRO A 158 -2.48 -3.37 18.72
C PRO A 158 -1.93 -2.52 17.57
N VAL A 159 -0.84 -2.96 16.96
CA VAL A 159 -0.19 -2.25 15.85
C VAL A 159 -1.06 -2.28 14.61
N VAL A 160 -1.55 -3.47 14.23
CA VAL A 160 -2.45 -3.64 13.07
C VAL A 160 -3.72 -2.82 13.22
N LYS A 161 -4.37 -2.90 14.38
CA LYS A 161 -5.59 -2.14 14.65
C LYS A 161 -5.32 -0.64 14.49
N HIS A 162 -4.30 -0.12 15.14
CA HIS A 162 -3.97 1.30 15.11
C HIS A 162 -3.63 1.79 13.69
N THR A 163 -2.83 1.04 12.93
CA THR A 163 -2.42 1.45 11.58
C THR A 163 -3.55 1.32 10.56
N VAL A 164 -4.51 0.43 10.76
CA VAL A 164 -5.70 0.35 9.89
C VAL A 164 -6.71 1.45 10.24
N GLU A 165 -6.97 1.70 11.52
CA GLU A 165 -7.92 2.74 11.98
C GLU A 165 -7.46 4.16 11.63
N LYS A 166 -6.16 4.37 11.44
CA LYS A 166 -5.58 5.67 11.08
C LYS A 166 -5.42 5.88 9.56
N ALA A 167 -5.84 4.91 8.75
CA ALA A 167 -5.82 5.06 7.30
C ALA A 167 -6.88 6.05 6.82
N ASP A 168 -6.56 6.81 5.78
CA ASP A 168 -7.50 7.76 5.17
C ASP A 168 -8.67 7.04 4.47
N ALA A 169 -8.43 5.81 4.02
CA ALA A 169 -9.49 4.88 3.64
C ALA A 169 -9.07 3.42 3.83
N VAL A 170 -10.04 2.55 4.08
CA VAL A 170 -9.87 1.10 4.22
C VAL A 170 -10.80 0.39 3.23
N THR A 171 -10.27 -0.62 2.55
CA THR A 171 -11.01 -1.51 1.66
C THR A 171 -10.70 -2.97 2.01
N SER A 172 -11.57 -3.89 1.61
CA SER A 172 -11.34 -5.33 1.76
C SER A 172 -11.86 -6.08 0.52
N VAL A 173 -11.23 -7.21 0.21
CA VAL A 173 -11.64 -8.12 -0.88
C VAL A 173 -12.65 -9.17 -0.41
#